data_AF-A0A6J1IIB5-F1
#
_entry.id   AF-A0A6J1IIB5-F1
#
_cell.length_a   1.000
_cell.length_b   1.000
_cell.length_c   1.000
_cell.angle_alpha   90.00
_cell.angle_beta   90.00
_cell.angle_gamma   90.00
#
_symmetry.space_group_name_H-M   'P 1'
#
loop_
_entity.id
_entity.type
_entity.pdbx_description
1 polymer ?
#
loop_
_entity_poly.entity_id
_entity_poly.type
_entity_poly.pdbx_seq_one_letter_code
_entity_poly.pdbx_strand_id
1 'polypeptide(L)'
;MSAQSVDSASASPAVHIVYMEKPRDEEPEAYHLRTLASVLGSEEAAREALVYSYKNAASGFSAKLTPNQVAEVSKQEGVLQVVPSRTYQLHSGSAGLH
;
A
#
# COMPACT_ATOMS: atom_id res chain seq x y z
N MET A 1 13.10 20.64 25.30
CA MET A 1 12.52 19.39 24.77
C MET A 1 11.64 19.78 23.60
N SER A 2 12.10 19.56 22.37
CA SER A 2 11.36 19.96 21.16
C SER A 2 10.23 18.97 20.93
N ALA A 3 9.00 19.39 21.20
CA ALA A 3 7.81 18.68 20.77
C ALA A 3 7.67 18.87 19.25
N GLN A 4 8.13 17.89 18.47
CA GLN A 4 7.83 17.82 17.05
C GLN A 4 6.44 17.20 16.91
N SER A 5 5.42 18.02 17.18
CA SER A 5 4.06 17.75 16.73
C SER A 5 4.01 18.07 15.24
N VAL A 6 4.53 17.17 14.41
CA VAL A 6 4.30 17.24 12.97
C VAL A 6 2.88 16.73 12.74
N ASP A 7 2.01 17.68 12.43
CA ASP A 7 0.69 17.48 11.86
C ASP A 7 0.75 16.32 10.85
N SER A 8 0.15 15.19 11.24
CA SER A 8 0.16 13.94 10.46
C SER A 8 -0.70 14.03 9.20
N ALA A 9 -1.35 15.18 8.94
CA ALA A 9 -2.22 15.41 7.80
C ALA A 9 -1.51 15.95 6.55
N SER A 10 -0.30 16.54 6.68
CA SER A 10 0.42 17.14 5.55
C SER A 10 1.58 16.30 4.99
N ALA A 11 1.75 15.05 5.41
CA ALA A 11 2.82 14.21 4.89
C ALA A 11 2.51 13.70 3.48
N SER A 12 3.51 13.72 2.60
CA SER A 12 3.39 13.31 1.20
C SER A 12 3.01 11.83 1.07
N PRO A 13 2.18 11.46 0.07
CA PRO A 13 1.81 10.07 -0.14
C PRO A 13 3.04 9.24 -0.49
N ALA A 14 3.23 8.14 0.23
CA ALA A 14 4.30 7.18 0.00
C ALA A 14 3.73 5.80 -0.31
N VAL A 15 4.49 4.99 -1.04
CA VAL A 15 4.06 3.64 -1.39
C VAL A 15 4.21 2.75 -0.15
N HIS A 16 3.11 2.14 0.26
CA HIS A 16 3.03 1.18 1.37
C HIS A 16 2.58 -0.17 0.84
N ILE A 17 3.04 -1.25 1.47
CA ILE A 17 2.64 -2.62 1.22
C ILE A 17 1.67 -3.02 2.33
N VAL A 18 0.45 -3.35 1.94
CA VAL A 18 -0.64 -3.81 2.79
C VAL A 18 -0.73 -5.32 2.64
N TYR A 19 -0.43 -6.05 3.71
CA TYR A 19 -0.64 -7.49 3.80
C TYR A 19 -2.07 -7.77 4.25
N MET A 20 -2.73 -8.66 3.53
CA MET A 20 -4.11 -9.05 3.80
C MET A 20 -4.25 -10.56 3.90
N GLU A 21 -5.27 -10.98 4.63
CA GLU A 21 -5.72 -12.37 4.60
C GLU A 21 -6.27 -12.71 3.22
N LYS A 22 -6.00 -13.93 2.75
CA LYS A 22 -6.48 -14.38 1.46
C LYS A 22 -7.95 -14.78 1.58
N PRO A 23 -8.88 -14.13 0.85
CA PRO A 23 -10.25 -14.62 0.77
C PRO A 23 -10.24 -16.01 0.11
N ARG A 24 -10.94 -16.97 0.74
CA ARG A 24 -11.03 -18.36 0.24
C ARG A 24 -12.09 -18.52 -0.85
N ASP A 25 -13.07 -17.62 -0.88
CA ASP A 25 -14.30 -17.74 -1.66
C ASP A 25 -14.48 -16.61 -2.69
N GLU A 26 -13.54 -15.67 -2.81
CA GLU A 26 -13.62 -14.52 -3.72
C GLU A 26 -12.29 -14.28 -4.46
N GLU A 27 -12.36 -13.62 -5.62
CA GLU A 27 -11.17 -13.18 -6.36
C GLU A 27 -10.38 -12.16 -5.52
N PRO A 28 -9.08 -12.42 -5.25
CA PRO A 28 -8.29 -11.58 -4.35
C PRO A 28 -8.18 -10.14 -4.84
N GLU A 29 -8.17 -9.90 -6.15
CA GLU A 29 -8.07 -8.56 -6.72
C GLU A 29 -9.28 -7.68 -6.43
N ALA A 30 -10.49 -8.23 -6.63
CA ALA A 30 -11.72 -7.53 -6.37
C ALA A 30 -11.82 -7.16 -4.88
N TYR A 31 -11.46 -8.10 -4.00
CA TYR A 31 -11.43 -7.90 -2.56
C TYR A 31 -10.42 -6.80 -2.14
N HIS A 32 -9.20 -6.85 -2.69
CA HIS A 32 -8.17 -5.83 -2.45
C HIS A 32 -8.64 -4.44 -2.88
N LEU A 33 -9.20 -4.33 -4.09
CA LEU A 33 -9.65 -3.06 -4.63
C LEU A 33 -10.80 -2.47 -3.81
N ARG A 34 -11.77 -3.30 -3.41
CA ARG A 34 -12.90 -2.88 -2.58
C ARG A 34 -12.43 -2.37 -1.22
N THR A 35 -11.49 -3.08 -0.58
CA THR A 35 -10.92 -2.66 0.71
C THR A 35 -10.22 -1.31 0.59
N LEU A 36 -9.43 -1.12 -0.47
CA LEU A 36 -8.75 0.14 -0.74
C LEU A 36 -9.75 1.27 -1.06
N ALA A 37 -10.79 0.97 -1.83
CA ALA A 37 -11.86 1.92 -2.18
C ALA A 37 -12.65 2.37 -0.94
N SER A 38 -12.88 1.47 0.02
CA SER A 38 -13.52 1.83 1.29
C SER A 38 -12.73 2.84 2.11
N VAL A 39 -11.39 2.86 1.98
CA VAL A 39 -10.54 3.83 2.67
C VAL A 39 -10.36 5.12 1.87
N LEU A 40 -10.23 5.03 0.55
CA LEU A 40 -10.03 6.19 -0.31
C LEU A 40 -11.34 6.89 -0.70
N GLY A 41 -12.48 6.27 -0.43
CA GLY A 41 -13.81 6.81 -0.70
C GLY A 41 -14.34 6.54 -2.11
N SER A 42 -13.52 6.02 -3.03
CA SER A 42 -13.95 5.65 -4.38
C SER A 42 -13.09 4.55 -5.00
N GLU A 43 -13.69 3.77 -5.91
CA GLU A 43 -12.98 2.73 -6.65
C GLU A 43 -11.95 3.33 -7.63
N GLU A 44 -12.27 4.48 -8.23
CA GLU A 44 -11.36 5.20 -9.13
C GLU A 44 -10.10 5.64 -8.38
N ALA A 45 -10.25 6.27 -7.21
CA ALA A 45 -9.10 6.65 -6.37
C ALA A 45 -8.29 5.43 -5.92
N ALA A 46 -8.96 4.30 -5.65
CA ALA A 46 -8.29 3.04 -5.36
C ALA A 46 -7.46 2.52 -6.53
N ARG A 47 -7.99 2.54 -7.76
CA ARG A 47 -7.23 2.13 -8.95
C ARG A 47 -6.04 3.06 -9.20
N GLU A 48 -6.18 4.36 -8.95
CA GLU A 48 -5.10 5.34 -9.10
C GLU A 48 -4.00 5.21 -8.03
N ALA A 49 -4.40 4.91 -6.80
CA ALA A 49 -3.46 4.73 -5.69
C ALA A 49 -2.78 3.35 -5.73
N LEU A 50 -3.45 2.33 -6.27
CA LEU A 50 -2.94 0.96 -6.37
C LEU A 50 -1.72 0.91 -7.29
N VAL A 51 -0.58 0.51 -6.73
CA VAL A 51 0.67 0.30 -7.46
C VAL A 51 0.78 -1.15 -7.92
N TYR A 52 0.44 -2.11 -7.05
CA TYR A 52 0.50 -3.52 -7.38
C TYR A 52 -0.45 -4.36 -6.50
N SER A 53 -1.02 -5.42 -7.05
CA SER A 53 -1.86 -6.37 -6.31
C SER A 53 -1.15 -7.73 -6.22
N TYR A 54 -0.85 -8.19 -5.01
CA TYR A 54 -0.22 -9.48 -4.75
C TYR A 54 -1.29 -10.58 -4.68
N LYS A 55 -1.29 -11.50 -5.64
CA LYS A 55 -2.37 -12.52 -5.80
C LYS A 55 -1.94 -13.95 -5.46
N ASN A 56 -0.63 -14.21 -5.48
CA ASN A 56 -0.07 -15.57 -5.49
C ASN A 56 0.50 -15.98 -4.13
N ALA A 57 1.77 -15.63 -3.85
CA ALA A 57 2.52 -16.07 -2.67
C ALA A 57 2.23 -15.25 -1.39
N ALA A 58 1.71 -14.04 -1.55
CA ALA A 58 1.20 -13.19 -0.47
C ALA A 58 -0.11 -12.57 -0.95
N SER A 59 -1.08 -12.45 -0.05
CA SER A 59 -2.29 -11.67 -0.30
C SER A 59 -2.12 -10.25 0.23
N GLY A 60 -2.60 -9.29 -0.55
CA GLY A 60 -2.45 -7.88 -0.26
C GLY A 60 -2.13 -7.05 -1.50
N PHE A 61 -1.77 -5.80 -1.27
CA PHE A 61 -1.49 -4.85 -2.35
C PHE A 61 -0.49 -3.79 -1.90
N SER A 62 0.19 -3.16 -2.85
CA SER A 62 0.93 -1.92 -2.60
C SER A 62 0.17 -0.74 -3.17
N ALA A 63 0.05 0.33 -2.38
CA ALA A 63 -0.66 1.53 -2.77
C ALA A 63 0.05 2.78 -2.26
N LYS A 64 -0.11 3.90 -2.97
CA LYS A 64 0.30 5.23 -2.51
C LYS A 64 -0.71 5.73 -1.51
N LEU A 65 -0.30 5.82 -0.25
CA LEU A 65 -1.15 6.20 0.87
C LEU A 65 -0.51 7.34 1.67
N THR A 66 -1.32 8.25 2.17
CA THR A 66 -0.94 9.22 3.20
C THR A 66 -0.92 8.55 4.58
N PRO A 67 -0.25 9.13 5.60
CA PRO A 67 -0.24 8.54 6.94
C PRO A 67 -1.63 8.33 7.53
N ASN A 68 -2.55 9.26 7.26
CA ASN A 68 -3.94 9.13 7.67
C ASN A 68 -4.61 7.91 7.02
N GLN A 69 -4.45 7.74 5.71
CA GLN A 69 -4.99 6.58 4.99
C GLN A 69 -4.35 5.27 5.46
N VAL A 70 -3.06 5.26 5.77
CA VAL A 70 -2.39 4.08 6.37
C VAL A 70 -3.03 3.68 7.69
N ALA A 71 -3.33 4.66 8.55
CA ALA A 71 -4.01 4.42 9.82
C ALA A 71 -5.44 3.89 9.63
N GLU A 72 -6.13 4.29 8.54
CA GLU A 72 -7.46 3.79 8.20
C GLU A 72 -7.43 2.38 7.59
N VAL A 73 -6.50 2.10 6.67
CA VAL A 73 -6.28 0.76 6.11
C VAL A 73 -5.95 -0.23 7.23
N SER A 74 -5.11 0.16 8.18
CA SER A 74 -4.71 -0.72 9.30
C SER A 74 -5.88 -1.10 10.23
N LYS A 75 -7.03 -0.42 10.12
CA LYS A 75 -8.25 -0.73 10.88
C LYS A 75 -9.24 -1.61 10.10
N GLN A 76 -9.00 -1.84 8.81
CA GLN A 76 -9.88 -2.66 7.98
C GLN A 76 -9.76 -4.13 8.38
N GLU A 77 -10.90 -4.82 8.40
CA GLU A 77 -10.95 -6.25 8.65
C GLU A 77 -10.20 -7.01 7.53
N GLY A 78 -9.41 -8.02 7.90
CA GLY A 78 -8.58 -8.78 6.97
C GLY A 78 -7.22 -8.13 6.64
N VAL A 79 -6.91 -6.93 7.14
CA VAL A 79 -5.56 -6.35 7.05
C VAL A 79 -4.69 -6.88 8.18
N LEU A 80 -3.61 -7.57 7.82
CA LEU A 80 -2.66 -8.16 8.76
C LEU A 80 -1.58 -7.16 9.18
N GLN A 81 -1.05 -6.41 8.22
CA GLN A 81 0.05 -5.49 8.46
C GLN A 81 0.19 -4.47 7.33
N VAL A 82 0.58 -3.24 7.66
CA VAL A 82 0.99 -2.23 6.67
C VAL A 82 2.45 -1.86 6.90
N VAL A 83 3.28 -1.97 5.87
CA VAL A 83 4.71 -1.62 5.92
C VAL A 83 5.08 -0.63 4.82
N PRO A 84 6.01 0.31 5.05
CA PRO A 84 6.47 1.19 3.99
C PRO A 84 7.24 0.38 2.93
N SER A 85 6.91 0.58 1.65
CA SER A 85 7.65 -0.06 0.57
C SER A 85 9.05 0.55 0.47
N ARG A 86 10.06 -0.31 0.28
CA ARG A 86 11.43 0.11 -0.01
C ARG A 86 11.73 -0.19 -1.46
N THR A 87 11.75 0.83 -2.31
CA THR A 87 12.24 0.69 -3.68
C THR A 87 13.75 0.51 -3.62
N TYR A 88 14.22 -0.72 -3.76
CA TYR A 88 15.63 -0.96 -4.01
C TYR A 88 15.94 -0.55 -5.44
N GLN A 89 16.66 0.55 -5.61
CA GLN A 89 17.28 0.87 -6.91
C GLN A 89 18.33 -0.21 -7.16
N LEU A 90 17.99 -1.20 -7.98
CA LEU A 90 18.98 -2.09 -8.55
C LEU A 90 19.88 -1.21 -9.41
N HIS A 91 21.08 -0.91 -8.92
CA HIS A 91 22.16 -0.45 -9.77
C HIS A 91 22.34 -1.53 -10.84
N SER A 92 21.74 -1.32 -12.01
CA SER A 92 22.23 -1.96 -13.23
C SER A 92 23.63 -1.40 -13.38
N GLY A 93 24.62 -2.14 -12.86
CA GLY A 93 26.01 -1.88 -13.15
C GLY A 93 26.10 -1.85 -14.66
N SER A 94 26.37 -0.67 -15.20
CA SER A 94 26.70 -0.45 -16.60
C SER A 94 27.67 -1.56 -17.02
N ALA A 95 27.17 -2.53 -17.78
CA ALA A 95 27.99 -3.47 -18.51
C ALA A 95 28.60 -2.70 -19.69
N GLY A 96 29.50 -1.78 -19.36
CA GLY A 96 30.54 -1.33 -20.27
C GLY A 96 31.81 -2.12 -19.99
N LEU A 97 32.65 -2.24 -21.02
CA LEU A 97 33.96 -2.92 -21.11
C LEU A 97 33.80 -4.41 -21.48
N HIS A 98 34.37 -4.93 -22.57
CA HIS A 98 35.35 -4.44 -23.55
C HIS A 98 35.23 -5.34 -24.79
#